data_AF-A0A7W1J757-F1
#
_entry.id   AF-A0A7W1J757-F1
#
_cell.length_a   1.000
_cell.length_b   1.000
_cell.length_c   1.000
_cell.angle_alpha   90.00
_cell.angle_beta   90.00
_cell.angle_gamma   90.00
#
_symmetry.space_group_name_H-M   'P 1'
#
loop_
_entity.id
_entity.type
_entity.pdbx_description
1 polymer ?
#
loop_
_entity_poly.entity_id
_entity_poly.type
_entity_poly.pdbx_seq_one_letter_code
_entity_poly.pdbx_strand_id
1 'polypeptide(L)'
;MDSLIIAQTEDSPAVTLDTTTNHFIISGESRPENTGKFYAPIIDWLIKFENILYYQKNESNDKFALAFTFKLDYFNSTSSKYILDIILIL
;
A
#
# COMPACT_ATOMS: atom_id res chain seq x y z
N MET A 1 -10.70 -7.75 7.17
CA MET A 1 -10.42 -7.26 5.81
C MET A 1 -9.35 -8.17 5.22
N ASP A 2 -9.54 -8.63 4.00
CA ASP A 2 -8.63 -9.59 3.37
C ASP A 2 -7.39 -8.89 2.83
N SER A 3 -6.27 -9.62 2.80
CA SER A 3 -5.00 -9.14 2.25
C SER A 3 -5.13 -8.76 0.78
N LEU A 4 -4.43 -7.70 0.35
CA LEU A 4 -4.37 -7.31 -1.06
C LEU A 4 -3.08 -7.84 -1.68
N ILE A 5 -3.22 -8.64 -2.74
CA ILE A 5 -2.10 -9.18 -3.50
C ILE A 5 -2.23 -8.75 -4.97
N ILE A 6 -1.21 -8.07 -5.49
CA ILE A 6 -1.09 -7.69 -6.90
C ILE A 6 0.24 -8.24 -7.40
N ALA A 7 0.19 -9.03 -8.47
CA ALA A 7 1.39 -9.58 -9.08
C ALA A 7 2.18 -8.49 -9.82
N GLN A 8 3.50 -8.59 -9.76
CA GLN A 8 4.40 -7.72 -10.53
C GLN A 8 4.19 -7.97 -12.04
N THR A 9 4.32 -6.90 -12.83
CA THR A 9 4.46 -6.97 -14.29
C THR A 9 5.79 -6.34 -14.71
N GLU A 10 6.04 -6.24 -16.01
CA GLU A 10 7.21 -5.52 -16.54
C GLU A 10 7.24 -4.06 -16.07
N ASP A 11 6.07 -3.42 -15.96
CA ASP A 11 5.96 -1.98 -15.74
C ASP A 11 5.28 -1.60 -14.42
N SER A 12 4.73 -2.57 -13.68
CA SER A 12 3.99 -2.33 -12.44
C SER A 12 4.54 -3.15 -11.27
N PRO A 13 4.59 -2.59 -10.05
CA PRO A 13 5.19 -3.26 -8.93
C PRO A 13 4.28 -4.39 -8.43
N ALA A 14 4.88 -5.37 -7.76
CA ALA A 14 4.13 -6.26 -6.87
C ALA A 14 3.64 -5.48 -5.64
N VAL A 15 2.47 -5.84 -5.15
CA VAL A 15 1.88 -5.29 -3.93
C VAL A 15 1.43 -6.44 -3.05
N THR A 16 1.84 -6.42 -1.79
CA THR A 16 1.41 -7.37 -0.76
C THR A 16 1.05 -6.59 0.49
N LEU A 17 -0.24 -6.48 0.80
CA LEU A 17 -0.73 -5.87 2.04
C LEU A 17 -1.29 -6.98 2.92
N ASP A 18 -0.42 -7.63 3.70
CA ASP A 18 -0.79 -8.80 4.51
C ASP A 18 -1.33 -8.41 5.88
N THR A 19 -2.63 -8.60 6.09
CA THR A 19 -3.32 -8.27 7.34
C THR A 19 -3.07 -9.28 8.46
N THR A 20 -2.50 -10.45 8.14
CA THR A 20 -2.16 -11.46 9.16
C THR A 20 -0.86 -11.13 9.87
N THR A 21 0.12 -10.60 9.13
CA THR A 21 1.45 -10.24 9.63
C THR A 21 1.65 -8.75 9.85
N ASN A 22 0.75 -7.90 9.34
CA ASN A 22 0.91 -6.44 9.29
C ASN A 22 2.19 -6.00 8.58
N HIS A 23 2.62 -6.79 7.59
CA HIS A 23 3.76 -6.48 6.72
C HIS A 23 3.26 -6.12 5.32
N PHE A 24 3.38 -4.85 4.99
CA PHE A 24 2.96 -4.29 3.71
C PHE A 24 4.20 -4.00 2.87
N ILE A 25 4.19 -4.45 1.62
CA ILE A 25 5.33 -4.33 0.72
C ILE A 25 4.83 -3.91 -0.66
N ILE A 26 5.46 -2.89 -1.24
CA ILE A 26 5.37 -2.55 -2.66
C ILE A 26 6.77 -2.71 -3.26
N SER A 27 6.93 -3.55 -4.28
CA SER A 27 8.26 -3.89 -4.82
C SER A 27 8.33 -3.99 -6.34
N GLY A 28 9.48 -3.63 -6.92
CA GLY A 28 9.75 -3.71 -8.37
C GLY A 28 9.72 -2.37 -9.08
N GLU A 29 9.50 -2.38 -10.39
CA GLU A 29 9.36 -1.17 -11.20
C GLU A 29 7.95 -0.58 -11.11
N SER A 30 7.85 0.75 -11.02
CA SER A 30 6.57 1.46 -11.00
C SER A 30 6.50 2.55 -12.06
N ARG A 31 6.18 2.11 -13.27
CA ARG A 31 5.87 2.95 -14.43
C ARG A 31 4.66 2.42 -15.23
N PRO A 32 3.55 2.01 -14.57
CA PRO A 32 2.41 1.46 -15.28
C PRO A 32 1.81 2.47 -16.26
N GLU A 33 1.42 2.00 -17.44
CA GLU A 33 0.81 2.80 -18.51
C GLU A 33 -0.38 3.64 -17.99
N ASN A 34 -1.24 3.03 -17.17
CA ASN A 34 -2.31 3.73 -16.46
C ASN A 34 -2.09 3.68 -14.95
N THR A 35 -1.27 4.61 -14.46
CA THR A 35 -0.88 4.70 -13.05
C THR A 35 -2.07 4.91 -12.12
N GLY A 36 -3.05 5.74 -12.50
CA GLY A 36 -4.24 5.96 -11.68
C GLY A 36 -5.08 4.71 -11.51
N LYS A 37 -5.29 3.94 -12.59
CA LYS A 37 -6.01 2.67 -12.51
C LYS A 37 -5.27 1.63 -11.67
N PHE A 38 -3.93 1.63 -11.71
CA PHE A 38 -3.11 0.72 -10.90
C PHE A 38 -3.20 1.03 -9.40
N TYR A 39 -3.06 2.31 -9.01
CA TYR A 39 -3.03 2.69 -7.60
C TYR A 39 -4.40 2.84 -6.94
N ALA A 40 -5.48 3.07 -7.71
CA ALA A 40 -6.84 3.17 -7.18
C ALA A 40 -7.22 2.04 -6.20
N PRO A 41 -7.09 0.74 -6.55
CA PRO A 41 -7.43 -0.33 -5.61
C PRO A 41 -6.53 -0.37 -4.36
N ILE A 42 -5.28 0.11 -4.46
CA ILE A 42 -4.33 0.16 -3.34
C ILE A 42 -4.75 1.25 -2.35
N ILE A 43 -5.07 2.43 -2.86
CA ILE A 43 -5.53 3.58 -2.07
C ILE A 43 -6.87 3.25 -1.39
N ASP A 44 -7.83 2.71 -2.15
CA ASP A 44 -9.13 2.32 -1.60
C ASP A 44 -9.00 1.28 -0.47
N TRP A 45 -8.03 0.38 -0.60
CA TRP A 45 -7.73 -0.61 0.43
C TRP A 45 -7.15 0.07 1.69
N LEU A 46 -6.18 0.97 1.51
CA LEU A 46 -5.54 1.67 2.63
C LEU A 46 -6.50 2.57 3.40
N ILE A 47 -7.38 3.31 2.71
CA ILE A 47 -8.41 4.13 3.36
C ILE A 47 -9.34 3.27 4.22
N LYS A 48 -9.78 2.10 3.72
CA LYS A 48 -10.61 1.17 4.51
C LYS A 48 -9.86 0.61 5.70
N PHE A 49 -8.58 0.29 5.51
CA PHE A 49 -7.71 -0.22 6.57
C PHE A 49 -7.46 0.83 7.67
N GLU A 50 -7.18 2.09 7.31
CA GLU A 50 -7.02 3.21 8.24
C GLU A 50 -8.28 3.39 9.11
N ASN A 51 -9.47 3.35 8.51
CA ASN A 51 -10.73 3.43 9.25
C ASN A 51 -10.86 2.30 10.29
N ILE A 52 -10.45 1.07 9.96
CA ILE A 52 -10.46 -0.06 10.91
C ILE A 52 -9.48 0.20 12.06
N LEU A 53 -8.26 0.67 11.75
CA LEU A 53 -7.26 0.99 12.77
C LEU A 53 -7.70 2.13 13.70
N TYR A 54 -8.36 3.16 13.17
CA TYR A 54 -8.89 4.26 13.97
C TYR A 54 -9.83 3.75 15.08
N TYR A 55 -10.72 2.81 14.75
CA TYR A 55 -11.59 2.19 15.75
C TYR A 55 -10.83 1.31 16.76
N GLN A 56 -9.78 0.60 16.32
CA GLN A 56 -8.97 -0.27 17.20
C GLN A 56 -8.02 0.52 18.12
N LYS A 57 -7.48 1.66 17.68
CA LYS A 57 -6.54 2.49 18.45
C LYS A 57 -7.20 3.19 19.64
N ASN A 58 -8.52 3.41 19.57
CA ASN A 58 -9.32 3.93 20.69
C ASN A 58 -9.49 2.89 21.82
N GLU A 59 -9.18 1.62 21.57
CA GLU A 59 -9.18 0.53 22.56
C GLU A 59 -7.74 0.19 23.02
N SER A 60 -6.97 1.17 23.53
CA SER A 60 -5.75 1.01 24.36
C SER A 60 -4.86 -0.22 24.09
N ASN A 61 -4.54 -0.50 22.82
CA ASN A 61 -3.69 -1.64 22.45
C ASN A 61 -2.37 -1.14 21.86
N ASP A 62 -1.39 -0.90 22.73
CA ASP A 62 0.00 -0.47 22.41
C ASP A 62 0.81 -1.52 21.60
N LYS A 63 0.16 -2.55 21.05
CA LYS A 63 0.81 -3.71 20.40
C LYS A 63 0.70 -3.73 18.87
N PHE A 64 0.06 -2.74 18.26
CA PHE A 64 -0.10 -2.73 16.81
C PHE A 64 1.14 -2.13 16.13
N ALA A 65 2.00 -2.98 15.58
CA ALA A 65 3.12 -2.59 14.75
C ALA A 65 2.81 -2.92 13.28
N LEU A 66 2.75 -1.89 12.44
CA LEU A 66 2.64 -2.01 10.99
C LEU A 66 3.99 -1.68 10.36
N ALA A 67 4.51 -2.58 9.53
CA ALA A 67 5.69 -2.29 8.71
C ALA A 67 5.27 -2.09 7.26
N PHE A 68 5.49 -0.88 6.73
CA PHE A 68 5.29 -0.58 5.31
C PHE A 68 6.65 -0.42 4.63
N THR A 69 6.95 -1.28 3.66
CA THR A 69 8.22 -1.30 2.93
C THR A 69 8.01 -0.94 1.47
N PHE A 70 8.69 0.11 1.02
CA PHE A 70 8.83 0.42 -0.40
C PHE A 70 10.17 -0.13 -0.90
N LYS A 71 10.13 -1.20 -1.71
CA LYS A 71 11.29 -1.83 -2.33
C LYS A 71 11.24 -1.62 -3.85
N LEU A 72 11.24 -0.36 -4.25
CA LEU A 72 11.11 0.04 -5.65
C LEU A 72 12.48 0.15 -6.32
N ASP A 73 12.61 -0.49 -7.48
CA ASP A 73 13.83 -0.41 -8.30
C ASP A 73 13.86 0.90 -9.12
N TYR A 74 12.68 1.29 -9.62
CA TYR A 74 12.44 2.53 -10.34
C TYR A 74 10.99 2.97 -10.18
N PHE A 75 10.72 4.27 -10.15
CA PHE A 75 9.37 4.82 -10.27
C PHE A 75 9.40 6.16 -11.01
N ASN A 76 8.41 6.40 -11.87
CA ASN A 76 8.31 7.65 -12.61
C ASN A 76 7.58 8.75 -11.80
N SER A 77 7.52 9.97 -12.36
CA SER A 77 6.89 11.14 -11.72
C SER A 77 5.38 11.01 -11.51
N THR A 78 4.68 10.15 -12.27
CA THR A 78 3.26 9.89 -12.03
C THR A 78 3.09 8.95 -10.85
N SER A 79 3.86 7.86 -10.80
CA SER A 79 3.88 6.93 -9.67
C SER A 79 4.28 7.61 -8.37
N SER A 80 5.22 8.57 -8.40
CA SER A 80 5.64 9.30 -7.20
C SER A 80 4.49 10.06 -6.52
N LYS A 81 3.51 10.55 -7.28
CA LYS A 81 2.32 11.22 -6.71
C LYS A 81 1.49 10.24 -5.91
N TYR A 82 1.23 9.06 -6.45
CA TYR A 82 0.47 8.02 -5.75
C TYR A 82 1.22 7.42 -4.56
N ILE A 83 2.55 7.31 -4.65
CA ILE A 83 3.38 6.91 -3.50
C ILE A 83 3.26 7.96 -2.38
N LEU A 84 3.29 9.25 -2.72
CA LEU A 84 3.05 10.31 -1.74
C LEU A 84 1.65 10.21 -1.14
N ASP A 85 0.61 9.97 -1.94
CA ASP A 85 -0.75 9.78 -1.45
C ASP A 85 -0.84 8.61 -0.46
N ILE A 86 -0.16 7.49 -0.74
CA ILE A 86 -0.06 6.35 0.19
C ILE A 86 0.60 6.77 1.51
N ILE A 87 1.72 7.50 1.44
CA ILE A 87 2.45 7.96 2.65
C ILE A 87 1.59 8.91 3.49
N LEU A 88 0.72 9.70 2.86
CA LEU A 88 -0.19 10.62 3.57
C LEU A 88 -1.37 9.91 4.27
N ILE A 89 -1.72 8.70 3.84
CA ILE A 89 -2.79 7.87 4.44
C ILE A 89 -2.27 7.09 5.66
N LEU A 90 -1.00 6.66 5.63
CA LEU A 90 -0.36 5.88 6.69
C LEU A 90 -0.04 6.72 7.93
#